data_AF-A0A349MXJ3-F1
#
_entry.id   AF-A0A349MXJ3-F1
#
_cell.length_a   1.000
_cell.length_b   1.000
_cell.length_c   1.000
_cell.angle_alpha   90.00
_cell.angle_beta   90.00
_cell.angle_gamma   90.00
#
_symmetry.space_group_name_H-M   'P 1'
#
loop_
_entity.id
_entity.type
_entity.pdbx_description
1 polymer ?
#
loop_
_entity_poly.entity_id
_entity_poly.type
_entity_poly.pdbx_seq_one_letter_code
_entity_poly.pdbx_strand_id
1 'polypeptide(L)' 'LEPPVGDAFAARSDYAMKIDTEKEPPFFKVSDTHYAATWLLHPDAPKVTPPAEIVRRQQKFAAMQKPQAPISNPVAKE' A
#
# COMPACT_ATOMS: atom_id res chain seq x y z
N LEU A 1 0.37 2.46 33.29
CA LEU A 1 0.77 2.20 31.89
C LEU A 1 1.18 3.54 31.31
N GLU A 2 2.36 3.61 30.70
CA GLU A 2 2.87 4.83 30.05
C GLU A 2 2.78 4.60 28.53
N PRO A 3 1.70 5.07 27.88
CA PRO A 3 1.57 4.90 26.43
C PRO A 3 2.65 5.72 25.71
N PRO A 4 3.14 5.25 24.55
CA PRO A 4 4.03 6.04 23.69
C PRO A 4 3.40 7.39 23.34
N VAL A 5 4.23 8.44 23.24
CA VAL A 5 3.78 9.80 22.94
C VAL A 5 3.34 9.95 21.47
N GLY A 6 3.97 9.19 20.57
CA GLY A 6 3.61 9.13 19.15
C GLY A 6 2.89 7.85 18.76
N ASP A 7 3.08 7.41 17.52
CA ASP A 7 2.56 6.14 17.02
C ASP A 7 3.03 4.96 17.87
N ALA A 8 2.09 4.26 18.50
CA ALA A 8 2.35 3.05 19.28
C ALA A 8 2.99 1.92 18.45
N PHE A 9 2.89 1.96 17.12
CA PHE A 9 3.50 1.01 16.21
C PHE A 9 4.97 1.33 15.88
N ALA A 10 5.44 2.55 16.15
CA ALA A 10 6.77 3.03 15.76
C ALA A 10 7.90 2.09 16.21
N ALA A 11 7.83 1.58 17.45
CA ALA A 11 8.89 0.76 18.04
C ALA A 11 9.15 -0.59 17.32
N ARG A 12 8.21 -1.05 16.48
CA ARG A 12 8.32 -2.32 15.74
C ARG A 12 8.24 -2.15 14.22
N SER A 13 8.26 -0.92 13.73
CA SER A 13 8.17 -0.63 12.31
C SER A 13 9.55 -0.40 11.72
N ASP A 14 9.92 -1.19 10.70
CA ASP A 14 11.15 -0.95 9.92
C ASP A 14 11.11 0.37 9.13
N TYR A 15 9.92 0.99 9.03
CA TYR A 15 9.69 2.24 8.33
C TYR A 15 9.37 3.40 9.27
N ALA A 16 9.61 3.24 10.59
CA ALA A 16 9.38 4.30 11.56
C ALA A 16 10.24 5.53 11.23
N MET A 17 9.59 6.69 11.16
CA MET A 17 10.25 7.98 11.06
C MET A 17 10.34 8.62 12.45
N LYS A 18 11.21 9.62 12.57
CA LYS A 18 11.36 10.38 13.83
C LYS A 18 10.02 10.95 14.33
N ILE A 19 9.19 11.46 13.42
CA ILE A 19 7.88 12.01 13.74
C ILE A 19 6.92 10.98 14.33
N ASP A 20 7.03 9.69 13.97
CA ASP A 20 6.22 8.62 14.55
C ASP A 20 6.50 8.46 16.06
N THR A 21 7.66 8.86 16.56
CA THR A 21 7.97 8.82 18.01
C THR A 21 7.50 10.06 18.77
N GLU A 22 7.21 11.14 18.04
CA GLU A 22 6.89 12.45 18.62
C GLU A 22 5.39 12.76 18.56
N LYS A 23 4.68 12.26 17.53
CA LYS A 23 3.27 12.58 17.27
C LYS A 23 2.52 11.39 16.66
N GLU A 24 1.27 11.19 17.09
CA GLU A 24 0.37 10.25 16.43
C GLU A 24 0.02 10.73 14.99
N PRO A 25 0.02 9.82 14.00
CA PRO A 25 -0.39 10.16 12.65
C PRO A 25 -1.89 10.41 12.56
N PRO A 26 -2.34 11.37 11.71
CA PRO A 26 -3.75 11.53 11.41
C PRO A 26 -4.27 10.38 10.55
N PHE A 27 -5.58 10.23 10.44
CA PHE A 27 -6.20 9.31 9.50
C PHE A 27 -6.18 9.89 8.08
N PHE A 28 -5.41 9.28 7.20
CA PHE A 28 -5.39 9.58 5.78
C PHE A 28 -6.46 8.76 5.05
N LYS A 29 -7.26 9.40 4.20
CA LYS A 29 -8.21 8.73 3.31
C LYS A 29 -7.46 8.17 2.10
N VAL A 30 -7.49 6.84 1.94
CA VAL A 30 -6.84 6.14 0.81
C VAL A 30 -7.88 5.81 -0.28
N SER A 31 -9.08 5.43 0.14
CA SER A 31 -10.26 5.27 -0.73
C SER A 31 -11.52 5.59 0.07
N ASP A 32 -12.70 5.48 -0.55
CA ASP A 32 -13.97 5.74 0.15
C ASP A 32 -14.23 4.80 1.32
N THR A 33 -13.69 3.58 1.28
CA THR A 33 -13.86 2.55 2.31
C THR A 33 -12.58 2.25 3.08
N HIS A 34 -11.47 2.94 2.79
CA HIS A 34 -10.17 2.65 3.39
C HIS A 34 -9.46 3.91 3.89
N TYR A 35 -9.07 3.87 5.17
CA TYR A 35 -8.29 4.90 5.83
C TYR A 35 -7.08 4.24 6.52
N ALA A 36 -5.99 4.99 6.63
CA ALA A 36 -4.78 4.54 7.29
C ALA A 36 -4.20 5.67 8.16
N ALA A 37 -3.83 5.35 9.39
CA ALA A 37 -3.10 6.24 10.27
C ALA A 37 -1.60 5.94 10.16
N THR A 38 -0.88 6.68 9.31
CA THR A 38 0.57 6.51 9.13
C THR A 38 1.18 7.77 8.52
N TRP A 39 2.34 8.20 9.03
CA TRP A 39 3.05 9.34 8.46
C TRP A 39 3.63 9.07 7.06
N LEU A 40 3.72 7.80 6.63
CA LEU A 40 4.19 7.45 5.28
C LEU A 40 3.26 7.94 4.14
N LEU A 41 2.02 8.32 4.47
CA LEU A 41 1.08 8.91 3.51
C LEU A 41 1.14 10.45 3.48
N HIS A 42 1.98 11.07 4.30
CA HIS A 42 2.19 12.51 4.26
C HIS A 42 2.90 12.93 2.96
N PRO A 43 2.59 14.09 2.35
CA PRO A 43 3.24 14.55 1.12
C PRO A 43 4.77 14.62 1.18
N ASP A 44 5.31 14.98 2.34
CA ASP A 44 6.76 15.09 2.58
C ASP A 44 7.41 13.77 3.04
N ALA A 45 6.64 12.68 3.12
CA ALA A 45 7.18 11.39 3.50
C ALA A 45 8.17 10.88 2.45
N PRO A 46 9.23 10.18 2.87
CA PRO A 46 10.16 9.56 1.94
C PRO A 46 9.42 8.51 1.10
N LYS A 47 9.77 8.43 -0.19
CA LYS A 47 9.27 7.36 -1.05
C LYS A 47 9.84 6.03 -0.59
N VAL A 48 8.98 5.14 -0.11
CA VAL A 48 9.34 3.79 0.28
C VAL A 48 8.91 2.81 -0.81
N THR A 49 9.79 1.88 -1.16
CA THR A 49 9.44 0.78 -2.06
C THR A 49 8.94 -0.39 -1.23
N PRO A 50 7.73 -0.93 -1.50
CA PRO A 50 7.23 -2.10 -0.79
C PRO A 50 8.16 -3.32 -0.95
N PRO A 51 8.12 -4.29 -0.02
CA PRO A 51 8.89 -5.53 -0.17
C PRO A 51 8.63 -6.22 -1.52
N ALA A 52 9.65 -6.90 -2.05
CA ALA A 52 9.62 -7.49 -3.40
C ALA A 52 8.40 -8.39 -3.65
N GLU A 53 7.96 -9.15 -2.64
CA GLU A 53 6.78 -10.02 -2.75
C GLU A 53 5.47 -9.22 -2.89
N ILE A 54 5.36 -8.05 -2.25
CA ILE A 54 4.20 -7.15 -2.42
C ILE A 54 4.16 -6.60 -3.84
N VAL A 55 5.31 -6.15 -4.36
CA VAL A 55 5.45 -5.68 -5.75
C VAL A 55 5.06 -6.79 -6.74
N ARG A 56 5.52 -8.02 -6.53
CA ARG A 56 5.15 -9.19 -7.34
C ARG A 56 3.63 -9.44 -7.33
N ARG A 57 2.98 -9.32 -6.17
CA ARG A 57 1.51 -9.50 -6.04
C ARG A 57 0.73 -8.42 -6.78
N GLN A 58 1.17 -7.16 -6.68
CA GLN A 58 0.58 -6.04 -7.41
C GLN A 58 0.67 -6.27 -8.93
N GLN A 59 1.81 -6.75 -9.43
CA GLN A 59 1.99 -7.10 -10.85
C GLN A 59 1.04 -8.21 -11.31
N LYS A 60 0.90 -9.28 -10.52
CA LYS A 60 -0.04 -10.38 -10.82
C LYS A 60 -1.48 -9.88 -10.90
N PHE A 61 -1.90 -9.07 -9.92
CA PHE A 61 -3.24 -8.51 -9.88
C PHE A 61 -3.51 -7.59 -11.09
N ALA A 62 -2.56 -6.72 -11.44
CA ALA A 62 -2.65 -5.87 -12.62
C ALA A 62 -2.76 -6.69 -13.93
N ALA A 63 -2.06 -7.83 -14.02
CA ALA A 63 -2.18 -8.74 -15.18
C ALA A 63 -3.57 -9.39 -15.29
N MET A 64 -4.21 -9.72 -14.16
CA MET A 64 -5.57 -10.29 -14.14
C MET A 64 -6.65 -9.27 -14.55
N GLN A 65 -6.42 -7.98 -14.32
CA GLN A 65 -7.37 -6.91 -14.66
C GLN A 65 -7.28 -6.44 -16.13
N LYS A 66 -6.27 -6.87 -16.88
CA LYS A 66 -6.21 -6.55 -18.30
C LYS A 66 -7.36 -7.26 -19.01
N PRO A 67 -8.20 -6.57 -19.80
CA PRO A 67 -9.19 -7.23 -20.62
C PRO A 67 -8.48 -8.22 -21.53
N GLN A 68 -8.80 -9.51 -21.37
CA GLN A 68 -8.34 -10.55 -22.27
C GLN A 68 -8.77 -10.15 -23.68
N ALA A 69 -7.83 -10.10 -24.64
CA ALA A 69 -8.19 -9.94 -26.05
C ALA A 69 -9.21 -11.02 -26.41
N PRO A 70 -10.26 -10.72 -27.21
CA PRO A 70 -11.26 -11.71 -27.56
C PRO A 70 -10.55 -12.93 -28.14
N ILE A 71 -10.84 -14.10 -27.56
CA ILE A 71 -10.37 -15.39 -28.07
C ILE A 71 -10.98 -15.52 -29.48
N SER A 72 -10.20 -15.22 -30.51
CA SER A 72 -10.56 -15.57 -31.87
C SER A 72 -10.43 -17.08 -31.99
N ASN A 73 -11.55 -17.79 -31.88
CA ASN A 73 -11.61 -19.19 -32.28
C ASN A 73 -11.51 -19.24 -33.81
N PRO A 74 -10.49 -19.88 -34.41
CA PRO A 74 -10.55 -20.24 -35.81
C PRO A 74 -11.44 -21.49 -35.92
N VAL A 75 -12.76 -21.33 -35.81
CA VAL A 75 -13.64 -22.39 -36.31
C VAL A 75 -13.55 -22.34 -37.82
N ALA A 76 -13.06 -23.45 -38.34
CA ALA A 76 -12.77 -23.73 -39.73
C ALA A 76 -13.90 -23.27 -40.67
N LYS A 77 -13.48 -22.70 -41.79
CA LYS A 77 -14.25 -22.74 -43.03
C LYS A 77 -14.37 -24.20 -43.46
N GLU A 78 -15.59 -24.71 -43.53
CA GLU A 78 -16.21 -25.49 -44.62
C GLU A 78 -17.48 -26.18 -44.13
#